data_AF-A0A7T4X2B6-F1
#
_entry.id   AF-A0A7T4X2B6-F1
#
_cell.length_a   1.000
_cell.length_b   1.000
_cell.length_c   1.000
_cell.angle_alpha   90.00
_cell.angle_beta   90.00
_cell.angle_gamma   90.00
#
_symmetry.space_group_name_H-M   'P 1'
#
loop_
_entity.id
_entity.type
_entity.pdbx_description
1 polymer ?
#
loop_
_entity_poly.entity_id
_entity_poly.type
_entity_poly.pdbx_seq_one_letter_code
_entity_poly.pdbx_strand_id
1 'polypeptide(L)'
;MIDDVQFYIYTLLAVIVLSILVGFLPKKYYIMPIITIVVMGALAFILPNFYSNLEWQPLLGYAVFLAVLSLIISVSMWVAKRNRRKAKEVRERVLRESEEEKARKR
;
A
#
# COMPACT_ATOMS: atom_id res chain seq x y z
N MET A 1 -0.42 30.95 -10.35
CA MET A 1 -1.18 30.68 -9.11
C MET A 1 -2.08 29.45 -9.28
N ILE A 2 -1.57 28.42 -9.96
CA ILE A 2 -2.25 27.11 -10.18
C ILE A 2 -1.31 25.95 -9.75
N ASP A 3 -0.15 26.22 -9.15
CA ASP A 3 0.93 25.22 -9.08
C ASP A 3 1.01 24.41 -7.78
N ASP A 4 0.34 24.80 -6.70
CA ASP A 4 0.42 24.04 -5.43
C ASP A 4 -0.55 22.85 -5.39
N VAL A 5 -1.82 23.05 -5.80
CA VAL A 5 -2.85 22.00 -5.69
C VAL A 5 -2.55 20.81 -6.60
N GLN A 6 -2.00 21.09 -7.79
CA GLN A 6 -1.63 20.05 -8.75
C GLN A 6 -0.53 19.15 -8.20
N PHE A 7 0.47 19.71 -7.52
CA PHE A 7 1.53 18.93 -6.88
C PHE A 7 0.95 17.92 -5.89
N TYR A 8 0.10 18.37 -4.95
CA TYR A 8 -0.54 17.50 -3.96
C TYR A 8 -1.42 16.42 -4.60
N ILE A 9 -2.13 16.75 -5.68
CA ILE A 9 -2.97 15.76 -6.39
C ILE A 9 -2.09 14.72 -7.10
N TYR A 10 -1.04 15.15 -7.80
CA TYR A 10 -0.15 14.24 -8.51
C TYR A 10 0.62 13.33 -7.55
N THR A 11 1.12 13.84 -6.44
CA THR A 11 1.80 13.01 -5.43
C THR A 11 0.85 12.05 -4.75
N LEU A 12 -0.40 12.47 -4.48
CA LEU A 12 -1.43 11.58 -3.94
C LEU A 12 -1.74 10.42 -4.89
N LEU A 13 -2.02 10.73 -6.16
CA LEU A 13 -2.28 9.73 -7.18
C LEU A 13 -1.08 8.79 -7.37
N ALA A 14 0.14 9.33 -7.41
CA ALA A 14 1.35 8.54 -7.53
C ALA A 14 1.50 7.56 -6.36
N VAL A 15 1.30 8.02 -5.11
CA VAL A 15 1.39 7.14 -3.92
C VAL A 15 0.32 6.05 -3.94
N ILE A 16 -0.91 6.36 -4.36
CA ILE A 16 -1.97 5.36 -4.49
C ILE A 16 -1.58 4.30 -5.52
N VAL A 17 -1.19 4.72 -6.73
CA VAL A 17 -0.82 3.82 -7.83
C VAL A 17 0.38 2.95 -7.45
N LEU A 18 1.44 3.56 -6.90
CA LEU A 18 2.63 2.84 -6.44
C LEU A 18 2.30 1.87 -5.30
N SER A 19 1.45 2.26 -4.35
CA SER A 19 1.02 1.38 -3.25
C SER A 19 0.27 0.16 -3.76
N ILE A 20 -0.60 0.33 -4.77
CA ILE A 20 -1.28 -0.78 -5.43
C ILE A 20 -0.29 -1.69 -6.17
N LEU A 21 0.65 -1.12 -6.93
CA LEU A 21 1.69 -1.87 -7.63
C LEU A 21 2.53 -2.71 -6.67
N VAL A 22 2.98 -2.11 -5.56
CA VAL A 22 3.82 -2.82 -4.57
C VAL A 22 3.01 -3.85 -3.78
N GLY A 23 1.72 -3.62 -3.55
CA GLY A 23 0.83 -4.61 -2.92
C GLY A 23 0.71 -5.93 -3.69
N PHE A 24 1.01 -5.93 -5.00
CA PHE A 24 1.12 -7.16 -5.78
C PHE A 24 2.35 -7.99 -5.41
N LEU A 25 3.45 -7.37 -4.95
CA LEU A 25 4.68 -8.09 -4.57
C LEU A 25 4.49 -8.90 -3.27
N PRO A 26 4.67 -10.23 -3.29
CA PRO A 26 4.22 -11.12 -2.23
C PRO A 26 5.03 -11.09 -0.92
N LYS A 27 6.25 -10.53 -0.89
CA LYS A 27 7.16 -10.70 0.26
C LYS A 27 7.41 -9.43 1.08
N LYS A 28 7.03 -8.24 0.59
CA LYS A 28 7.57 -6.96 1.08
C LYS A 28 6.52 -5.84 1.12
N TYR A 29 5.32 -6.14 1.60
CA TYR A 29 4.19 -5.20 1.62
C TYR A 29 4.42 -3.97 2.52
N TYR A 30 5.17 -4.12 3.63
CA TYR A 30 5.55 -2.98 4.48
C TYR A 30 6.62 -2.05 3.88
N ILE A 31 7.22 -2.40 2.74
CA ILE A 31 8.28 -1.56 2.16
C ILE A 31 7.72 -0.27 1.58
N MET A 32 6.52 -0.30 0.98
CA MET A 32 5.98 0.92 0.35
C MET A 32 5.69 2.04 1.35
N PRO A 33 5.04 1.80 2.51
CA PRO A 33 4.85 2.84 3.51
C PRO A 33 6.18 3.41 4.03
N ILE A 34 7.18 2.55 4.26
CA ILE A 34 8.51 2.97 4.72
C ILE A 34 9.18 3.86 3.67
N ILE A 35 9.18 3.45 2.39
CA ILE A 35 9.72 4.27 1.30
C ILE A 35 8.96 5.59 1.20
N THR A 36 7.63 5.58 1.34
CA THR A 36 6.80 6.78 1.27
C THR A 36 7.17 7.76 2.39
N ILE A 37 7.35 7.29 3.62
CA ILE A 37 7.80 8.11 4.75
C ILE A 37 9.18 8.71 4.46
N VAL A 38 10.14 7.88 4.04
CA VAL A 38 11.53 8.31 3.86
C VAL A 38 11.63 9.31 2.71
N VAL A 39 11.02 9.02 1.56
CA VAL A 39 11.08 9.86 0.37
C VAL A 39 10.29 11.15 0.58
N MET A 40 9.03 11.07 1.03
CA MET A 40 8.23 12.29 1.22
C MET A 40 8.69 13.11 2.42
N GLY A 41 9.16 12.45 3.49
CA GLY A 41 9.79 13.12 4.62
C GLY A 41 11.04 13.88 4.19
N ALA A 42 11.93 13.26 3.40
CA ALA A 42 13.09 13.95 2.86
C ALA A 42 12.69 15.13 1.96
N LEU A 43 11.74 14.93 1.05
CA LEU A 43 11.24 16.00 0.18
C LEU A 43 10.64 17.17 0.97
N ALA A 44 9.95 16.91 2.08
CA ALA A 44 9.37 17.94 2.92
C ALA A 44 10.41 18.88 3.56
N PHE A 45 11.63 18.41 3.79
CA PHE A 45 12.74 19.25 4.28
C PHE A 45 13.58 19.85 3.14
N ILE A 46 13.68 19.15 2.00
CA ILE A 46 14.49 19.59 0.86
C ILE A 46 13.78 20.70 0.08
N LEU A 47 12.48 20.56 -0.22
CA LEU A 47 11.74 21.50 -1.08
C LEU A 47 11.70 22.94 -0.53
N PRO A 48 11.42 23.18 0.77
CA PRO A 48 11.48 24.52 1.36
C PRO A 48 12.85 25.21 1.21
N ASN A 49 13.92 24.44 1.05
CA ASN A 49 15.27 24.99 0.87
C ASN A 49 15.50 25.57 -0.54
N PHE A 50 14.65 25.20 -1.51
CA PHE A 50 14.70 25.68 -2.90
C PHE A 50 13.54 26.62 -3.26
N TYR A 51 12.45 26.59 -2.50
CA TYR A 51 11.27 27.40 -2.74
C TYR A 51 10.91 28.21 -1.48
N SER A 52 11.11 29.52 -1.54
CA SER A 52 10.87 30.46 -0.44
C SER A 52 9.40 30.60 -0.02
N ASN A 53 8.46 30.06 -0.81
CA ASN A 53 7.01 30.12 -0.54
C ASN A 53 6.51 28.84 0.14
N LEU A 54 7.36 27.83 0.33
CA LEU A 54 7.00 26.53 0.89
C LEU A 54 7.43 26.43 2.34
N GLU A 55 6.47 26.29 3.25
CA GLU A 55 6.76 25.99 4.64
C GLU A 55 6.91 24.47 4.84
N TRP A 56 7.92 24.03 5.59
CA TRP A 56 8.19 22.61 5.84
C TRP A 56 7.08 21.91 6.65
N GLN A 57 6.34 22.66 7.49
CA GLN A 57 5.32 22.15 8.40
C GLN A 57 4.14 21.49 7.66
N PRO A 58 3.46 22.16 6.69
CA PRO A 58 2.39 21.54 5.92
C PRO A 58 2.89 20.38 5.05
N LEU A 59 4.10 20.46 4.49
CA LEU A 59 4.66 19.36 3.70
C LEU A 59 4.93 18.11 4.53
N LEU A 60 5.44 18.27 5.76
CA LEU A 60 5.61 17.14 6.67
C LEU A 60 4.28 16.51 7.07
N GLY A 61 3.28 17.34 7.39
CA GLY A 61 1.93 16.84 7.68
C GLY A 61 1.37 16.01 6.51
N TYR A 62 1.57 16.51 5.29
CA TYR A 62 1.17 15.80 4.08
C TYR A 62 1.98 14.51 3.83
N ALA A 63 3.29 14.51 4.09
CA ALA A 63 4.13 13.32 3.99
C ALA A 63 3.68 12.22 4.97
N VAL A 64 3.36 12.59 6.21
CA VAL A 64 2.81 11.68 7.23
C VAL A 64 1.44 11.15 6.79
N PHE A 65 0.57 12.01 6.24
CA PHE A 65 -0.71 11.58 5.69
C PHE A 65 -0.54 10.54 4.57
N LEU A 66 0.33 10.80 3.60
CA LEU A 66 0.61 9.86 2.49
C LEU A 66 1.18 8.53 3.00
N ALA A 67 2.03 8.57 4.01
CA ALA A 67 2.58 7.39 4.65
C ALA A 67 1.50 6.52 5.31
N VAL A 68 0.61 7.14 6.09
CA VAL A 68 -0.51 6.46 6.73
C VAL A 68 -1.45 5.88 5.68
N LEU A 69 -1.76 6.65 4.63
CA LEU A 69 -2.59 6.19 3.51
C LEU A 69 -1.97 4.97 2.81
N SER A 70 -0.68 5.02 2.50
CA SER A 70 0.06 3.90 1.90
C SER A 70 0.02 2.66 2.81
N LEU A 71 0.15 2.85 4.12
CA LEU A 71 0.07 1.77 5.10
C LEU A 71 -1.31 1.11 5.11
N ILE A 72 -2.38 1.91 5.13
CA ILE A 72 -3.76 1.41 5.08
C ILE A 72 -3.99 0.59 3.80
N ILE A 73 -3.59 1.12 2.65
CA ILE A 73 -3.73 0.44 1.36
C ILE A 73 -2.95 -0.90 1.35
N SER A 74 -1.71 -0.87 1.82
CA SER A 74 -0.84 -2.05 1.83
C SER A 74 -1.36 -3.15 2.78
N VAL A 75 -1.79 -2.77 3.99
CA VAL A 75 -2.40 -3.70 4.95
C VAL A 75 -3.70 -4.29 4.38
N SER A 76 -4.53 -3.46 3.74
CA SER A 76 -5.80 -3.90 3.14
C SER A 76 -5.57 -4.97 2.05
N MET A 77 -4.57 -4.75 1.18
CA MET A 77 -4.20 -5.74 0.16
C MET A 77 -3.62 -7.03 0.76
N TRP A 78 -2.81 -6.91 1.81
CA TRP A 78 -2.29 -8.09 2.51
C TRP A 78 -3.41 -8.93 3.12
N VAL A 79 -4.37 -8.31 3.80
CA VAL A 79 -5.54 -8.99 4.37
C VAL A 79 -6.35 -9.68 3.28
N ALA A 80 -6.65 -8.97 2.18
CA ALA A 80 -7.38 -9.55 1.04
C ALA A 80 -6.65 -10.77 0.45
N LYS A 81 -5.34 -10.70 0.28
CA LYS A 81 -4.52 -11.81 -0.24
C LYS A 81 -4.47 -12.99 0.73
N ARG A 82 -4.32 -12.72 2.04
CA ARG A 82 -4.36 -13.75 3.09
C ARG A 82 -5.70 -14.47 3.09
N ASN A 83 -6.80 -13.73 2.98
CA ASN A 83 -8.14 -14.31 2.97
C ASN A 83 -8.37 -15.20 1.74
N ARG A 84 -7.91 -14.78 0.55
CA ARG A 84 -7.96 -15.59 -0.67
C ARG A 84 -7.16 -16.89 -0.57
N ARG A 85 -6.00 -16.87 0.08
CA ARG A 85 -5.19 -18.08 0.31
C ARG A 85 -5.90 -19.06 1.25
N LYS A 86 -6.41 -18.56 2.38
CA LYS A 86 -7.19 -19.37 3.32
C LYS A 86 -8.42 -20.00 2.64
N ALA A 87 -9.15 -19.24 1.84
CA ALA A 87 -10.31 -19.75 1.11
C ALA A 87 -9.95 -20.86 0.12
N LYS A 88 -8.79 -20.76 -0.56
CA LYS A 88 -8.29 -21.83 -1.44
C LYS A 88 -7.92 -23.09 -0.65
N GLU A 89 -7.18 -22.95 0.45
CA GLU A 89 -6.78 -24.07 1.29
C GLU A 89 -7.99 -24.82 1.87
N VAL A 90 -9.02 -24.10 2.32
CA VAL A 90 -10.27 -24.71 2.81
C VAL A 90 -10.98 -25.47 1.68
N ARG A 91 -11.07 -24.85 0.50
CA ARG A 91 -11.72 -25.49 -0.66
C ARG A 91 -10.97 -26.76 -1.10
N GLU A 92 -9.65 -26.74 -1.12
CA GLU A 92 -8.82 -27.90 -1.46
C GLU A 92 -8.96 -29.03 -0.42
N ARG A 93 -9.05 -28.72 0.88
CA ARG A 93 -9.32 -29.75 1.91
C ARG A 93 -10.68 -30.41 1.75
N VAL A 94 -11.73 -29.61 1.55
CA VAL A 94 -13.10 -30.14 1.36
C VAL A 94 -13.18 -31.02 0.11
N LEU A 95 -12.49 -30.66 -0.97
CA LEU A 95 -12.41 -31.51 -2.16
C LEU A 95 -11.70 -32.84 -1.89
N ARG A 96 -10.56 -32.82 -1.18
CA ARG A 96 -9.82 -34.05 -0.82
C ARG A 96 -10.64 -34.97 0.09
N GLU A 97 -11.29 -34.41 1.11
CA GLU A 97 -12.16 -35.17 2.01
C GLU A 97 -13.33 -35.81 1.23
N SER A 98 -13.93 -35.10 0.27
CA SER A 98 -14.99 -35.64 -0.59
C SER A 98 -14.50 -36.77 -1.52
N GLU A 99 -13.28 -36.65 -2.05
CA GLU A 99 -12.67 -37.69 -2.88
C GLU A 99 -12.33 -38.95 -2.06
N GLU A 100 -11.77 -38.78 -0.86
CA GLU A 100 -11.48 -39.88 0.07
C GLU A 100 -12.76 -40.60 0.52
N GLU A 101 -13.83 -39.86 0.80
CA GLU A 101 -15.12 -40.45 1.18
C GLU A 101 -15.76 -41.24 0.02
N LYS A 102 -15.64 -40.74 -1.21
CA LYS A 102 -16.07 -41.47 -2.42
C LYS A 102 -15.25 -42.73 -2.67
N ALA A 103 -13.93 -42.69 -2.42
CA ALA A 103 -13.06 -43.85 -2.55
C ALA A 103 -13.36 -44.92 -1.49
N ARG A 104 -13.73 -44.52 -0.27
CA ARG A 104 -14.05 -45.44 0.84
C ARG A 104 -15.42 -46.13 0.68
N LYS A 105 -16.31 -45.58 -0.15
CA LYS A 105 -17.65 -46.11 -0.43
C LYS A 105 -17.72 -46.98 -1.70
N ARG A 106 -16.60 -47.16 -2.41
CA ARG A 106 -16.46 -48.08 -3.56
C ARG A 106 -15.76 -49.36 -3.11
#